data_AF-A0A7X0KSS8-F1
#
_entry.id   AF-A0A7X0KSS8-F1
#
_cell.length_a   1.000
_cell.length_b   1.000
_cell.length_c   1.000
_cell.angle_alpha   90.00
_cell.angle_beta   90.00
_cell.angle_gamma   90.00
#
_symmetry.space_group_name_H-M   'P 1'
#
loop_
_entity.id
_entity.type
_entity.pdbx_description
1 polymer ?
#
loop_
_entity_poly.entity_id
_entity_poly.type
_entity_poly.pdbx_seq_one_letter_code
_entity_poly.pdbx_strand_id
1 'polypeptide(L)'
;MPALREFEIKAIGLLTYGVLEPAQFHAICSATELSDYSQTEGGYSVSVAHASLPTAAQTLRSPSVLGRAGDTKCGFICVLADGQLTLEYHSVPGADVPENIRELPVQIALDPSSTHIPRLTTLDDDGWMIGDGEVAHAEHPDTYWVPPLVQRASLEIGVLVKVCFYIRVCSASGELKDRGERMWVQVQARQNGWYFGVLDNDPYCTEEIRAGLPIWFQPRHVIDIYQS
;
A
#
# COMPACT_ATOMS: atom_id res chain seq x y z
N MET A 1 -23.25 -2.36 11.90
CA MET A 1 -22.57 -2.44 10.59
C MET A 1 -21.62 -1.25 10.52
N PRO A 2 -20.40 -1.41 9.96
CA PRO A 2 -19.50 -0.27 9.74
C PRO A 2 -20.17 0.80 8.86
N ALA A 3 -19.87 2.07 9.11
CA ALA A 3 -20.35 3.19 8.32
C ALA A 3 -19.67 3.27 6.93
N LEU A 4 -18.42 2.82 6.87
CA LEU A 4 -17.64 2.70 5.65
C LEU A 4 -17.92 1.37 4.94
N ARG A 5 -17.94 1.41 3.60
CA ARG A 5 -18.01 0.23 2.74
C ARG A 5 -16.64 -0.46 2.67
N GLU A 6 -16.63 -1.75 2.34
CA GLU A 6 -15.38 -2.53 2.26
C GLU A 6 -14.35 -1.93 1.31
N PHE A 7 -14.78 -1.40 0.17
CA PHE A 7 -13.88 -0.76 -0.79
C PHE A 7 -13.34 0.59 -0.26
N GLU A 8 -14.12 1.32 0.53
CA GLU A 8 -13.69 2.58 1.16
C GLU A 8 -12.59 2.28 2.17
N ILE A 9 -12.79 1.25 3.00
CA ILE A 9 -11.77 0.77 3.95
C ILE A 9 -10.48 0.37 3.23
N LYS A 10 -10.58 -0.37 2.12
CA LYS A 10 -9.42 -0.75 1.30
C LYS A 10 -8.70 0.47 0.72
N ALA A 11 -9.45 1.43 0.17
CA ALA A 11 -8.86 2.65 -0.40
C ALA A 11 -8.16 3.50 0.67
N ILE A 12 -8.79 3.69 1.83
CA ILE A 12 -8.19 4.38 2.97
C ILE A 12 -6.90 3.67 3.39
N GLY A 13 -6.93 2.35 3.56
CA GLY A 13 -5.76 1.57 3.99
C GLY A 13 -4.55 1.75 3.06
N LEU A 14 -4.79 1.82 1.75
CA LEU A 14 -3.74 2.10 0.77
C LEU A 14 -3.23 3.55 0.84
N LEU A 15 -4.13 4.53 1.01
CA LEU A 15 -3.79 5.96 1.05
C LEU A 15 -3.13 6.39 2.35
N THR A 16 -3.45 5.75 3.46
CA THR A 16 -2.96 6.10 4.81
C THR A 16 -1.84 5.19 5.29
N TYR A 17 -1.37 4.26 4.44
CA TYR A 17 -0.28 3.36 4.81
C TYR A 17 0.98 4.16 5.19
N GLY A 18 1.55 3.87 6.36
CA GLY A 18 2.71 4.60 6.90
C GLY A 18 2.41 6.02 7.39
N VAL A 19 1.15 6.45 7.33
CA VAL A 19 0.71 7.77 7.84
C VAL A 19 -0.12 7.61 9.12
N LEU A 20 -1.02 6.62 9.16
CA LEU A 20 -1.79 6.30 10.35
C LEU A 20 -1.21 5.10 11.07
N GLU A 21 -1.18 5.19 12.40
CA GLU A 21 -0.90 4.09 13.30
C GLU A 21 -1.98 2.99 13.17
N PRO A 22 -1.65 1.70 13.39
CA PRO A 22 -2.61 0.60 13.30
C PRO A 22 -3.88 0.81 14.15
N ALA A 23 -3.73 1.39 15.34
CA ALA A 23 -4.86 1.69 16.24
C ALA A 23 -5.76 2.81 15.70
N GLN A 24 -5.19 3.83 15.04
CA GLN A 24 -5.97 4.90 14.39
C GLN A 24 -6.76 4.32 13.21
N PHE A 25 -6.10 3.53 12.36
CA PHE A 25 -6.77 2.89 11.22
C PHE A 25 -7.90 1.95 11.66
N HIS A 26 -7.67 1.14 12.71
CA HIS A 26 -8.69 0.28 13.29
C HIS A 26 -9.91 1.07 13.80
N ALA A 27 -9.67 2.20 14.48
CA ALA A 27 -10.74 3.06 14.98
C ALA A 27 -11.63 3.61 13.85
N ILE A 28 -11.01 4.04 12.74
CA ILE A 28 -11.73 4.48 11.53
C ILE A 28 -12.58 3.35 10.95
N CYS A 29 -11.98 2.17 10.75
CA CYS A 29 -12.68 1.03 10.14
C CYS A 29 -13.83 0.51 11.01
N SER A 30 -13.76 0.71 12.32
CA SER A 30 -14.78 0.28 13.28
C SER A 30 -15.88 1.31 13.48
N ALA A 31 -15.79 2.50 12.86
CA ALA A 31 -16.78 3.53 13.02
C ALA A 31 -18.16 3.06 12.53
N THR A 32 -19.17 3.27 13.37
CA THR A 32 -20.56 2.91 13.07
C THR A 32 -21.37 4.06 12.49
N GLU A 33 -20.82 5.26 12.48
CA GLU A 33 -21.42 6.47 11.91
C GLU A 33 -20.38 7.29 11.13
N LEU A 34 -20.85 8.03 10.13
CA LEU A 34 -20.05 9.04 9.45
C LEU A 34 -20.22 10.37 10.19
N SER A 35 -19.13 11.12 10.35
CA SER A 35 -19.22 12.49 10.86
C SER A 35 -19.72 13.47 9.79
N ASP A 36 -19.49 13.15 8.51
CA ASP A 36 -20.03 13.89 7.39
C ASP A 36 -20.19 12.99 6.14
N TYR A 37 -21.14 13.36 5.28
CA TYR A 37 -21.37 12.73 3.98
C TYR A 37 -21.89 13.77 2.98
N SER A 38 -21.21 13.88 1.84
CA SER A 38 -21.61 14.77 0.75
C SER A 38 -21.55 14.05 -0.58
N GLN A 39 -22.56 14.23 -1.42
CA GLN A 39 -22.64 13.64 -2.74
C GLN A 39 -22.94 14.71 -3.79
N THR A 40 -22.23 14.61 -4.91
CA THR A 40 -22.33 15.52 -6.05
C THR A 40 -22.37 14.72 -7.35
N GLU A 41 -22.62 15.38 -8.48
CA GLU A 41 -22.54 14.74 -9.81
C GLU A 41 -21.13 14.22 -10.13
N GLY A 42 -20.09 14.81 -9.54
CA GLY A 42 -18.68 14.46 -9.82
C GLY A 42 -18.09 13.39 -8.91
N GLY A 43 -18.84 12.93 -7.90
CA GLY A 43 -18.35 12.02 -6.87
C GLY A 43 -18.96 12.28 -5.50
N TYR A 44 -18.34 11.73 -4.46
CA TYR A 44 -18.81 11.87 -3.08
C TYR A 44 -17.64 11.94 -2.09
N SER A 45 -17.90 12.46 -0.90
CA SER A 45 -16.99 12.38 0.23
C SER A 45 -17.67 11.71 1.42
N VAL A 46 -16.90 10.91 2.15
CA VAL A 46 -17.30 10.32 3.43
C VAL A 46 -16.25 10.69 4.46
N SER A 47 -16.70 11.05 5.65
CA SER A 47 -15.79 11.42 6.72
C SER A 47 -16.07 10.68 8.01
N VAL A 48 -14.99 10.38 8.74
CA VAL A 48 -15.03 9.76 10.07
C VAL A 48 -14.13 10.58 10.99
N ALA A 49 -14.68 10.98 12.13
CA ALA A 49 -13.93 11.69 13.17
C ALA A 49 -13.48 10.72 14.26
N HIS A 50 -12.26 10.89 14.75
CA HIS A 50 -11.78 10.15 15.92
C HIS A 50 -10.69 10.94 16.65
N ALA A 51 -10.77 10.99 17.98
CA ALA A 51 -9.89 11.84 18.80
C ALA A 51 -8.39 11.49 18.70
N SER A 52 -8.05 10.28 18.22
CA SER A 52 -6.66 9.90 17.99
C SER A 52 -6.11 10.33 16.64
N LEU A 53 -6.92 10.84 15.70
CA LEU A 53 -6.45 11.23 14.37
C LEU A 53 -5.62 12.53 14.43
N PRO A 54 -4.70 12.73 13.46
CA PRO A 54 -3.96 13.98 13.35
C PRO A 54 -4.87 15.19 13.20
N THR A 55 -4.50 16.29 13.86
CA THR A 55 -5.15 17.60 13.68
C THR A 55 -4.52 18.40 12.56
N ALA A 56 -3.23 18.18 12.25
CA ALA A 56 -2.55 18.84 11.16
C ALA A 56 -3.13 18.42 9.80
N ALA A 57 -3.41 19.41 8.95
CA ALA A 57 -3.97 19.17 7.63
C ALA A 57 -2.96 18.47 6.71
N GLN A 58 -3.36 17.34 6.13
CA GLN A 58 -2.57 16.57 5.16
C GLN A 58 -3.47 15.95 4.10
N THR A 59 -3.14 16.16 2.83
CA THR A 59 -3.80 15.49 1.70
C THR A 59 -2.94 14.33 1.20
N LEU A 60 -3.52 13.14 1.22
CA LEU A 60 -2.94 11.88 0.81
C LEU A 60 -3.52 11.49 -0.55
N ARG A 61 -2.67 11.58 -1.57
CA ARG A 61 -2.97 11.24 -2.97
C ARG A 61 -1.96 10.24 -3.55
N SER A 62 -1.06 9.78 -2.69
CA SER A 62 0.07 8.92 -2.99
C SER A 62 0.07 7.76 -1.99
N PRO A 63 0.02 6.50 -2.46
CA PRO A 63 -0.07 6.11 -3.86
C PRO A 63 -1.44 6.49 -4.46
N SER A 64 -1.56 6.55 -5.78
CA SER A 64 -2.86 6.83 -6.39
C SER A 64 -3.71 5.58 -6.36
N VAL A 65 -4.90 5.70 -5.79
CA VAL A 65 -5.84 4.60 -5.66
C VAL A 65 -6.99 4.81 -6.63
N LEU A 66 -7.32 3.76 -7.37
CA LEU A 66 -8.42 3.70 -8.31
C LEU A 66 -9.52 2.79 -7.81
N GLY A 67 -10.75 3.16 -8.14
CA GLY A 67 -11.91 2.26 -8.07
C GLY A 67 -12.40 1.91 -9.46
N ARG A 68 -12.87 0.68 -9.64
CA ARG A 68 -13.61 0.24 -10.83
C ARG A 68 -14.90 -0.45 -10.47
N ALA A 69 -15.99 -0.02 -11.08
CA ALA A 69 -17.30 -0.67 -11.02
C ALA A 69 -17.86 -0.79 -12.44
N GLY A 70 -17.75 -1.98 -13.04
CA GLY A 70 -18.01 -2.16 -14.47
C GLY A 70 -17.07 -1.28 -15.30
N ASP A 71 -17.64 -0.45 -16.17
CA ASP A 71 -16.89 0.50 -17.01
C ASP A 71 -16.55 1.81 -16.29
N THR A 72 -17.13 2.05 -15.10
CA THR A 72 -16.85 3.26 -14.32
C THR A 72 -15.46 3.14 -13.69
N LYS A 73 -14.63 4.17 -13.87
CA LYS A 73 -13.34 4.35 -13.21
C LYS A 73 -13.38 5.63 -12.37
N CYS A 74 -12.75 5.61 -11.20
CA CYS A 74 -12.59 6.77 -10.33
C CYS A 74 -11.22 6.77 -9.66
N GLY A 75 -10.87 7.91 -9.08
CA GLY A 75 -9.75 8.03 -8.14
C GLY A 75 -10.23 8.33 -6.73
N PHE A 76 -9.34 8.06 -5.77
CA PHE A 76 -9.53 8.39 -4.38
C PHE A 76 -8.40 9.29 -3.88
N ILE A 77 -8.76 10.25 -3.03
CA ILE A 77 -7.82 10.97 -2.17
C ILE A 77 -8.33 10.93 -0.73
N CYS A 78 -7.42 10.99 0.22
CA CYS A 78 -7.74 11.00 1.64
C CYS A 78 -7.22 12.31 2.25
N VAL A 79 -8.01 12.98 3.07
CA VAL A 79 -7.64 14.21 3.76
C VAL A 79 -7.72 13.95 5.26
N LEU A 80 -6.62 14.21 5.96
CA LEU A 80 -6.56 14.25 7.41
C LEU A 80 -6.56 15.72 7.83
N ALA A 81 -7.50 16.13 8.68
CA ALA A 81 -7.51 17.48 9.26
C ALA A 81 -8.42 17.48 10.50
N ASP A 82 -8.07 18.29 11.50
CA ASP A 82 -8.95 18.57 12.65
C ASP A 82 -9.50 17.31 13.37
N GLY A 83 -8.72 16.23 13.43
CA GLY A 83 -9.16 14.97 14.07
C GLY A 83 -10.19 14.19 13.24
N GLN A 84 -10.20 14.42 11.92
CA GLN A 84 -11.10 13.79 10.96
C GLN A 84 -10.31 13.21 9.78
N LEU A 85 -10.80 12.08 9.28
CA LEU A 85 -10.40 11.50 8.01
C LEU A 85 -11.55 11.66 7.02
N THR A 86 -11.28 12.28 5.88
CA THR A 86 -12.21 12.41 4.76
C THR A 86 -11.68 11.65 3.56
N LEU A 87 -12.40 10.63 3.11
CA LEU A 87 -12.14 9.97 1.84
C LEU A 87 -12.97 10.67 0.77
N GLU A 88 -12.31 11.24 -0.23
CA GLU A 88 -12.98 11.80 -1.40
C GLU A 88 -12.86 10.83 -2.57
N TYR A 89 -14.01 10.54 -3.15
CA TYR A 89 -14.16 9.85 -4.41
C TYR A 89 -14.32 10.90 -5.51
N HIS A 90 -13.48 10.85 -6.54
CA HIS A 90 -13.59 11.74 -7.68
C HIS A 90 -13.65 10.96 -8.99
N SER A 91 -14.53 11.40 -9.90
CA SER A 91 -14.51 10.96 -11.29
C SER A 91 -13.12 11.20 -11.90
N VAL A 92 -12.67 10.26 -12.74
CA VAL A 92 -11.64 10.62 -13.73
C VAL A 92 -12.29 11.47 -14.82
N PRO A 93 -11.60 12.46 -15.40
CA PRO A 93 -12.17 13.31 -16.44
C PRO A 93 -12.85 12.49 -17.55
N GLY A 94 -14.14 12.76 -17.79
CA GLY A 94 -14.95 12.09 -18.83
C GLY A 94 -15.63 10.78 -18.40
N ALA A 95 -15.56 10.39 -17.11
CA ALA A 95 -16.32 9.27 -16.58
C ALA A 95 -17.53 9.75 -15.77
N ASP A 96 -18.71 9.20 -16.08
CA ASP A 96 -19.91 9.39 -15.25
C ASP A 96 -19.81 8.51 -14.00
N VAL A 97 -20.10 9.08 -12.84
CA VAL A 97 -20.10 8.37 -11.57
C VAL A 97 -21.54 8.03 -11.21
N PRO A 98 -21.90 6.74 -11.07
CA PRO A 98 -23.23 6.36 -10.64
C PRO A 98 -23.55 6.92 -9.25
N GLU A 99 -24.75 7.48 -9.08
CA GLU A 99 -25.19 7.97 -7.77
C GLU A 99 -25.18 6.87 -6.69
N ASN A 100 -25.38 5.62 -7.08
CA ASN A 100 -25.38 4.48 -6.18
C ASN A 100 -24.01 3.78 -6.10
N ILE A 101 -22.89 4.43 -6.46
CA ILE A 101 -21.56 3.81 -6.48
C ILE A 101 -21.17 3.11 -5.17
N ARG A 102 -21.63 3.62 -4.02
CA ARG A 102 -21.39 3.00 -2.70
C ARG A 102 -22.05 1.63 -2.52
N GLU A 103 -22.98 1.28 -3.39
CA GLU A 103 -23.69 -0.01 -3.40
C GLU A 103 -23.16 -0.96 -4.47
N LEU A 104 -22.30 -0.48 -5.37
CA LEU A 104 -21.71 -1.26 -6.45
C LEU A 104 -20.50 -2.07 -5.94
N PRO A 105 -20.17 -3.20 -6.59
CA PRO A 105 -18.98 -3.98 -6.28
C PRO A 105 -17.71 -3.28 -6.80
N VAL A 106 -17.29 -2.21 -6.11
CA VAL A 106 -16.10 -1.43 -6.48
C VAL A 106 -14.84 -2.24 -6.18
N GLN A 107 -14.06 -2.51 -7.22
CA GLN A 107 -12.72 -3.08 -7.10
C GLN A 107 -11.69 -1.97 -6.89
N ILE A 108 -10.87 -2.11 -5.86
CA ILE A 108 -9.80 -1.17 -5.55
C ILE A 108 -8.49 -1.68 -6.12
N ALA A 109 -7.76 -0.81 -6.81
CA ALA A 109 -6.42 -1.08 -7.31
C ALA A 109 -5.58 0.19 -7.22
N LEU A 110 -4.27 0.04 -7.25
CA LEU A 110 -3.38 1.19 -7.39
C LEU A 110 -3.31 1.61 -8.86
N ASP A 111 -3.22 2.91 -9.14
CA ASP A 111 -3.05 3.41 -10.50
C ASP A 111 -1.61 3.14 -10.97
N PRO A 112 -1.38 2.23 -11.93
CA PRO A 112 -0.04 1.99 -12.45
C PRO A 112 0.44 3.12 -13.37
N SER A 113 -0.47 3.99 -13.82
CA SER A 113 -0.18 5.11 -14.74
C SER A 113 0.04 6.44 -14.02
N SER A 114 -0.33 6.54 -12.74
CA SER A 114 -0.01 7.74 -11.99
C SER A 114 1.49 7.78 -11.79
N THR A 115 2.06 8.95 -12.09
CA THR A 115 3.49 9.21 -12.02
C THR A 115 3.96 9.21 -10.57
N HIS A 116 3.97 8.07 -9.90
CA HIS A 116 4.83 7.87 -8.73
C HIS A 116 6.20 7.51 -9.25
N ILE A 117 7.16 8.38 -8.94
CA ILE A 117 8.57 8.08 -9.14
C ILE A 117 8.86 6.88 -8.25
N PRO A 118 9.27 5.73 -8.81
CA PRO A 118 9.64 4.59 -8.00
C PRO A 118 10.67 5.00 -6.94
N ARG A 119 10.39 4.66 -5.67
CA ARG A 119 11.22 4.97 -4.50
C ARG A 119 11.46 3.69 -3.72
N LEU A 120 12.72 3.46 -3.35
CA LEU A 120 13.04 2.46 -2.31
C LEU A 120 12.78 3.06 -0.94
N THR A 121 12.25 2.24 -0.05
CA THR A 121 12.13 2.58 1.37
C THR A 121 13.48 2.57 2.05
N THR A 122 13.59 3.34 3.13
CA THR A 122 14.78 3.44 3.97
C THR A 122 14.41 3.15 5.42
N LEU A 123 15.36 2.63 6.19
CA LEU A 123 15.15 2.38 7.62
C LEU A 123 14.81 3.65 8.41
N ASP A 124 15.33 4.79 7.99
CA ASP A 124 15.18 6.05 8.73
C ASP A 124 13.84 6.73 8.43
N ASP A 125 13.36 6.66 7.19
CA ASP A 125 12.08 7.28 6.81
C ASP A 125 10.88 6.35 7.03
N ASP A 126 11.03 5.05 6.71
CA ASP A 126 9.92 4.11 6.63
C ASP A 126 9.96 3.04 7.74
N GLY A 127 11.03 2.99 8.53
CA GLY A 127 11.25 1.93 9.53
C GLY A 127 11.62 0.57 8.93
N TRP A 128 11.69 0.47 7.60
CA TRP A 128 12.13 -0.75 6.90
C TRP A 128 12.73 -0.40 5.55
N MET A 129 13.56 -1.30 5.02
CA MET A 129 14.10 -1.21 3.67
C MET A 129 14.19 -2.60 3.04
N ILE A 130 14.46 -2.66 1.74
CA ILE A 130 14.76 -3.91 1.05
C ILE A 130 16.24 -4.01 0.70
N GLY A 131 16.78 -5.23 0.80
CA GLY A 131 18.17 -5.55 0.48
C GLY A 131 18.42 -5.75 -1.01
N ASP A 132 19.63 -5.39 -1.44
CA ASP A 132 20.12 -5.71 -2.78
C ASP A 132 20.63 -7.17 -2.80
N GLY A 133 19.90 -8.04 -3.50
CA GLY A 133 20.22 -9.46 -3.59
C GLY A 133 21.48 -9.72 -4.42
N GLU A 134 21.84 -8.85 -5.36
CA GLU A 134 23.05 -8.99 -6.15
C GLU A 134 24.30 -8.71 -5.29
N VAL A 135 24.21 -7.70 -4.41
CA VAL A 135 25.26 -7.42 -3.42
C VAL A 135 25.40 -8.59 -2.45
N ALA A 136 24.29 -9.06 -1.87
CA ALA A 136 24.33 -10.17 -0.92
C ALA A 136 24.84 -11.48 -1.56
N HIS A 137 24.48 -11.76 -2.82
CA HIS A 137 25.04 -12.88 -3.57
C HIS A 137 26.54 -12.72 -3.82
N ALA A 138 27.01 -11.52 -4.15
CA ALA A 138 28.44 -11.27 -4.37
C ALA A 138 29.25 -11.46 -3.08
N GLU A 139 28.71 -11.06 -1.93
CA GLU A 139 29.35 -11.24 -0.61
C GLU A 139 29.30 -12.68 -0.12
N HIS A 140 28.21 -13.40 -0.40
CA HIS A 140 27.93 -14.73 0.12
C HIS A 140 27.37 -15.70 -0.94
N PRO A 141 28.13 -16.00 -2.01
CA PRO A 141 27.60 -16.72 -3.18
C PRO A 141 27.13 -18.14 -2.86
N ASP A 142 27.75 -18.80 -1.89
CA ASP A 142 27.44 -20.18 -1.50
C ASP A 142 26.14 -20.31 -0.69
N THR A 143 25.71 -19.24 -0.02
CA THR A 143 24.56 -19.27 0.90
C THR A 143 23.44 -18.31 0.50
N TYR A 144 23.70 -17.45 -0.48
CA TYR A 144 22.76 -16.45 -0.95
C TYR A 144 22.58 -16.56 -2.46
N TRP A 145 21.75 -17.51 -2.89
CA TRP A 145 21.40 -17.66 -4.30
C TRP A 145 20.45 -16.54 -4.77
N VAL A 146 20.58 -16.11 -6.03
CA VAL A 146 19.62 -15.23 -6.70
C VAL A 146 19.26 -15.78 -8.10
N PRO A 147 18.01 -15.61 -8.56
CA PRO A 147 17.63 -16.00 -9.91
C PRO A 147 18.44 -15.25 -10.99
N PRO A 148 18.62 -15.83 -12.19
CA PRO A 148 19.27 -15.16 -13.30
C PRO A 148 18.62 -13.80 -13.63
N LEU A 149 19.43 -12.81 -14.01
CA LEU A 149 18.95 -11.46 -14.32
C LEU A 149 17.83 -11.47 -15.36
N VAL A 150 17.93 -12.30 -16.40
CA VAL A 150 16.91 -12.38 -17.45
C VAL A 150 15.52 -12.71 -16.89
N GLN A 151 15.43 -13.56 -15.86
CA GLN A 151 14.15 -13.91 -15.22
C GLN A 151 13.64 -12.76 -14.34
N ARG A 152 14.53 -12.14 -13.57
CA ARG A 152 14.17 -11.01 -12.68
C ARG A 152 13.84 -9.73 -13.45
N ALA A 153 14.34 -9.58 -14.68
CA ALA A 153 14.07 -8.45 -15.55
C ALA A 153 12.78 -8.61 -16.38
N SER A 154 12.11 -9.77 -16.33
CA SER A 154 10.91 -10.07 -17.12
C SER A 154 9.73 -10.58 -16.28
N LEU A 155 9.60 -10.15 -15.03
CA LEU A 155 8.61 -10.70 -14.07
C LEU A 155 7.17 -10.31 -14.38
N GLU A 156 6.28 -11.26 -14.68
CA GLU A 156 4.87 -11.00 -15.04
C GLU A 156 4.00 -10.53 -13.87
N ILE A 157 2.96 -9.75 -14.19
CA ILE A 157 1.95 -9.38 -13.21
C ILE A 157 1.29 -10.65 -12.68
N GLY A 158 1.08 -10.72 -11.37
CA GLY A 158 0.57 -11.88 -10.66
C GLY A 158 1.65 -12.85 -10.16
N VAL A 159 2.90 -12.75 -10.65
CA VAL A 159 4.01 -13.58 -10.18
C VAL A 159 4.40 -13.22 -8.75
N LEU A 160 4.62 -14.23 -7.92
CA LEU A 160 5.20 -14.08 -6.59
C LEU A 160 6.73 -14.13 -6.67
N VAL A 161 7.37 -13.12 -6.08
CA VAL A 161 8.83 -13.06 -5.93
C VAL A 161 9.20 -12.89 -4.47
N LYS A 162 10.34 -13.44 -4.08
CA LYS A 162 10.85 -13.27 -2.72
C LYS A 162 11.82 -12.10 -2.70
N VAL A 163 11.69 -11.26 -1.69
CA VAL A 163 12.51 -10.05 -1.45
C VAL A 163 13.01 -10.10 -0.01
N CYS A 164 14.24 -9.64 0.22
CA CYS A 164 14.81 -9.51 1.56
C CYS A 164 14.47 -8.14 2.14
N PHE A 165 13.82 -8.10 3.30
CA PHE A 165 13.51 -6.90 4.06
C PHE A 165 14.43 -6.79 5.26
N TYR A 166 14.78 -5.56 5.62
CA TYR A 166 15.36 -5.21 6.91
C TYR A 166 14.36 -4.31 7.63
N ILE A 167 13.85 -4.77 8.77
CA ILE A 167 12.77 -4.12 9.51
C ILE A 167 13.32 -3.67 10.87
N ARG A 168 13.21 -2.37 11.15
CA ARG A 168 13.60 -1.79 12.43
C ARG A 168 12.52 -2.07 13.45
N VAL A 169 12.84 -2.88 14.46
CA VAL A 169 11.93 -3.23 15.55
C VAL A 169 12.47 -2.71 16.88
N CYS A 170 11.57 -2.23 17.74
CA CYS A 170 11.90 -1.85 19.10
C CYS A 170 11.73 -3.06 20.03
N SER A 171 12.78 -3.43 20.76
CA SER A 171 12.70 -4.48 21.76
C SER A 171 11.91 -4.03 22.99
N ALA A 172 11.51 -4.97 23.85
CA ALA A 172 10.88 -4.66 25.14
C ALA A 172 11.76 -3.78 26.06
N SER A 173 13.07 -3.72 25.83
CA SER A 173 13.99 -2.84 26.56
C SER A 173 14.19 -1.46 25.91
N GLY A 174 13.44 -1.15 24.84
CA GLY A 174 13.56 0.12 24.10
C GLY A 174 14.72 0.17 23.10
N GLU A 175 15.40 -0.96 22.84
CA GLU A 175 16.53 -1.01 21.92
C GLU A 175 16.05 -1.24 20.48
N LEU A 176 16.46 -0.38 19.55
CA LEU A 176 16.17 -0.55 18.13
C LEU A 176 17.11 -1.59 17.52
N LYS A 177 16.53 -2.60 16.84
CA LYS A 177 17.27 -3.63 16.10
C LYS A 177 16.68 -3.81 14.72
N ASP A 178 17.56 -3.94 13.73
CA ASP A 178 17.16 -4.25 12.36
C ASP A 178 17.13 -5.78 12.20
N ARG A 179 15.98 -6.33 11.79
CA ARG A 179 15.79 -7.77 11.55
C ARG A 179 15.59 -8.07 10.08
N GLY A 180 16.30 -9.07 9.59
CA GLY A 180 16.17 -9.56 8.22
C GLY A 180 15.02 -10.55 8.08
N GLU A 181 14.13 -10.33 7.12
CA GLU A 181 13.01 -11.21 6.77
C GLU A 181 13.00 -11.45 5.25
N ARG A 182 12.76 -12.68 4.81
CA ARG A 182 12.65 -13.01 3.37
C ARG A 182 11.19 -13.27 3.05
N MET A 183 10.54 -12.33 2.38
CA MET A 183 9.09 -12.31 2.21
C MET A 183 8.67 -12.32 0.75
N TRP A 184 7.48 -12.86 0.50
CA TRP A 184 6.86 -12.94 -0.82
C TRP A 184 6.10 -11.66 -1.16
N VAL A 185 6.25 -11.23 -2.41
CA VAL A 185 5.64 -10.02 -2.96
C VAL A 185 5.02 -10.40 -4.30
N GLN A 186 3.73 -10.12 -4.46
CA GLN A 186 3.04 -10.30 -5.74
C GLN A 186 3.26 -9.08 -6.62
N VAL A 187 3.75 -9.29 -7.84
CA VAL A 187 3.92 -8.22 -8.83
C VAL A 187 2.54 -7.73 -9.28
N GLN A 188 2.29 -6.42 -9.16
CA GLN A 188 1.04 -5.79 -9.57
C GLN A 188 1.21 -4.88 -10.79
N ALA A 189 2.39 -4.26 -10.95
CA ALA A 189 2.70 -3.44 -12.12
C ALA A 189 4.20 -3.38 -12.45
N ARG A 190 4.51 -2.87 -13.64
CA ARG A 190 5.86 -2.64 -14.15
C ARG A 190 5.98 -1.21 -14.68
N GLN A 191 7.09 -0.54 -14.36
CA GLN A 191 7.34 0.83 -14.82
C GLN A 191 8.84 1.09 -14.95
N ASN A 192 9.36 1.36 -16.15
CA ASN A 192 10.73 1.83 -16.39
C ASN A 192 11.84 1.06 -15.63
N GLY A 193 11.80 -0.28 -15.64
CA GLY A 193 12.78 -1.12 -14.95
C GLY A 193 12.50 -1.31 -13.44
N TRP A 194 11.39 -0.80 -12.95
CA TRP A 194 10.86 -1.03 -11.61
C TRP A 194 9.64 -1.93 -11.66
N TYR A 195 9.43 -2.60 -10.53
CA TYR A 195 8.22 -3.34 -10.23
C TYR A 195 7.52 -2.70 -9.07
N PHE A 196 6.21 -2.65 -9.19
CA PHE A 196 5.33 -2.36 -8.08
C PHE A 196 4.68 -3.67 -7.65
N GLY A 197 4.71 -3.97 -6.36
CA GLY A 197 4.13 -5.19 -5.82
C GLY A 197 3.50 -5.00 -4.46
N VAL A 198 2.82 -6.04 -4.01
CA VAL A 198 2.12 -6.09 -2.74
C VAL A 198 2.62 -7.29 -1.96
N LEU A 199 2.99 -7.10 -0.69
CA LEU A 199 3.43 -8.16 0.20
C LEU A 199 2.33 -9.23 0.35
N ASP A 200 2.70 -10.50 0.25
CA ASP A 200 1.78 -11.65 0.23
C ASP A 200 1.77 -12.43 1.56
N ASN A 201 2.74 -12.19 2.45
CA ASN A 201 2.80 -12.81 3.77
C ASN A 201 3.22 -11.84 4.86
N ASP A 202 2.88 -12.16 6.11
CA ASP A 202 3.29 -11.39 7.27
C ASP A 202 4.75 -11.71 7.67
N PRO A 203 5.54 -10.74 8.15
CA PRO A 203 6.83 -10.98 8.80
C PRO A 203 6.63 -11.62 10.18
N TYR A 204 7.66 -12.31 10.69
CA TYR A 204 7.62 -12.85 12.05
C TYR A 204 8.02 -11.83 13.11
N CYS A 205 8.75 -10.77 12.73
CA CYS A 205 9.38 -9.87 13.69
C CYS A 205 8.52 -8.70 14.17
N THR A 206 7.39 -8.39 13.54
CA THR A 206 6.51 -7.26 13.89
C THR A 206 5.08 -7.46 13.36
N GLU A 207 4.09 -6.80 13.98
CA GLU A 207 2.70 -6.72 13.48
C GLU A 207 2.42 -5.43 12.67
N GLU A 208 3.38 -4.51 12.62
CA GLU A 208 3.27 -3.21 11.95
C GLU A 208 3.36 -3.34 10.43
N ILE A 209 4.16 -4.29 9.95
CA ILE A 209 4.22 -4.69 8.54
C ILE A 209 3.39 -5.96 8.37
N ARG A 210 2.56 -6.01 7.34
CA ARG A 210 1.65 -7.14 7.06
C ARG A 210 1.41 -7.32 5.57
N ALA A 211 0.90 -8.48 5.20
CA ALA A 211 0.38 -8.74 3.86
C ALA A 211 -0.57 -7.61 3.42
N GLY A 212 -0.46 -7.21 2.15
CA GLY A 212 -1.11 -6.01 1.63
C GLY A 212 -0.21 -4.77 1.54
N LEU A 213 0.99 -4.79 2.15
CA LEU A 213 1.95 -3.67 2.08
C LEU A 213 2.40 -3.40 0.63
N PRO A 214 2.15 -2.19 0.07
CA PRO A 214 2.60 -1.82 -1.27
C PRO A 214 4.09 -1.42 -1.30
N ILE A 215 4.86 -1.98 -2.23
CA ILE A 215 6.30 -1.69 -2.34
C ILE A 215 6.74 -1.48 -3.79
N TRP A 216 7.75 -0.62 -3.96
CA TRP A 216 8.53 -0.55 -5.18
C TRP A 216 9.82 -1.34 -5.02
N PHE A 217 10.19 -2.07 -6.07
CA PHE A 217 11.45 -2.80 -6.13
C PHE A 217 11.95 -2.88 -7.57
N GLN A 218 13.07 -3.57 -7.75
CA GLN A 218 13.80 -3.67 -9.01
C GLN A 218 14.30 -5.11 -9.13
N PRO A 219 14.72 -5.56 -10.32
CA PRO A 219 15.27 -6.89 -10.49
C PRO A 219 16.28 -7.26 -9.40
N ARG A 220 17.22 -6.36 -9.05
CA ARG A 220 18.30 -6.61 -8.08
C ARG A 220 17.84 -7.03 -6.67
N HIS A 221 16.61 -6.69 -6.28
CA HIS A 221 16.08 -7.04 -4.96
C HIS A 221 15.40 -8.42 -4.92
N VAL A 222 15.22 -9.07 -6.08
CA VAL A 222 14.54 -10.36 -6.20
C VAL A 222 15.52 -11.49 -5.92
N ILE A 223 15.21 -12.29 -4.90
CA ILE A 223 16.07 -13.37 -4.40
C ILE A 223 15.47 -14.76 -4.61
N ASP A 224 14.21 -14.83 -5.07
CA ASP A 224 13.54 -16.06 -5.46
C ASP A 224 12.34 -15.73 -6.34
N ILE A 225 11.89 -16.67 -7.17
CA ILE A 225 10.69 -16.55 -8.00
C ILE A 225 9.87 -17.82 -7.80
N TYR A 226 8.60 -17.66 -7.41
CA TYR A 226 7.73 -18.80 -7.18
C TYR A 226 7.47 -19.55 -8.49
N GLN A 227 7.71 -20.87 -8.48
CA GLN A 227 7.39 -21.76 -9.59
C GLN A 227 6.13 -22.55 -9.21
N SER A 228 5.06 -22.33 -9.97
CA SER A 228 3.79 -23.07 -9.87
C SER A 228 3.90 -24.48 -10.44
#